data_AF-A0A8T7HCP5-F1
#
_entry.id   AF-A0A8T7HCP5-F1
#
_cell.length_a   1.000
_cell.length_b   1.000
_cell.length_c   1.000
_cell.angle_alpha   90.00
_cell.angle_beta   90.00
_cell.angle_gamma   90.00
#
_symmetry.space_group_name_H-M   'P 1'
#
loop_
_entity.id
_entity.type
_entity.pdbx_description
1 polymer ?
#
loop_
_entity_poly.entity_id
_entity_poly.type
_entity_poly.pdbx_seq_one_letter_code
_entity_poly.pdbx_strand_id
1 'polypeptide(L)'
;PAGRESLYTLARGVNDFMPEHMLHLAESALGEAGKTLAGSKIALLGWAFINDSDDARNTPAEPFRDAALAAGAEVCVHDPWVDPATSPDAPPGLSRDLDAVLSGADAVVVFAGHKEYRGLLPARVKELSGSPHPAVVDGRNVVDPDAWIGAGFVYRGIGRGDKNGHALRG
;
A
#
# COMPACT_ATOMS: atom_id res chain seq x y z
N PRO A 1 12.50 38.31 13.82
CA PRO A 1 11.62 37.81 12.75
C PRO A 1 11.42 36.30 12.90
N ALA A 2 10.48 35.92 13.78
CA ALA A 2 10.08 34.55 14.06
C ALA A 2 8.86 34.21 13.20
N GLY A 3 8.85 33.03 12.55
CA GLY A 3 7.71 32.60 11.73
C GLY A 3 8.06 31.92 10.39
N ARG A 4 9.35 31.74 10.08
CA ARG A 4 9.82 30.83 9.01
C ARG A 4 10.23 29.48 9.59
N GLU A 5 9.44 28.90 10.49
CA GLU A 5 9.45 27.45 10.59
C GLU A 5 8.92 26.93 9.26
N SER A 6 9.89 26.44 8.50
CA SER A 6 9.87 26.42 7.05
C SER A 6 8.82 25.44 6.53
N LEU A 7 8.12 25.79 5.45
CA LEU A 7 7.30 24.84 4.66
C LEU A 7 8.06 23.53 4.37
N TYR A 8 9.40 23.60 4.28
CA TYR A 8 10.29 22.45 4.14
C TYR A 8 10.40 21.54 5.38
N THR A 9 10.23 22.07 6.59
CA THR A 9 10.21 21.28 7.84
C THR A 9 8.86 20.61 8.03
N LEU A 10 7.76 21.31 7.70
CA LEU A 10 6.40 20.74 7.70
C LEU A 10 6.22 19.67 6.61
N ALA A 11 6.74 19.89 5.40
CA ALA A 11 6.68 18.91 4.32
C ALA A 11 7.51 17.64 4.63
N ARG A 12 8.65 17.77 5.31
CA ARG A 12 9.42 16.62 5.80
C ARG A 12 8.68 15.85 6.90
N GLY A 13 8.07 16.57 7.86
CA GLY A 13 7.26 15.94 8.90
C GLY A 13 6.05 15.16 8.38
N VAL A 14 5.47 15.58 7.25
CA VAL A 14 4.43 14.78 6.56
C VAL A 14 5.02 13.52 5.94
N ASN A 15 6.17 13.58 5.27
CA ASN A 15 6.80 12.39 4.68
C ASN A 15 7.20 11.33 5.71
N ASP A 16 7.59 11.75 6.92
CA ASP A 16 7.97 10.83 8.00
C ASP A 16 6.74 10.20 8.70
N PHE A 17 5.60 10.90 8.71
CA PHE A 17 4.36 10.43 9.38
C PHE A 17 3.50 9.52 8.47
N MET A 18 3.68 9.61 7.16
CA MET A 18 2.85 8.90 6.18
C MET A 18 3.02 7.38 6.19
N PRO A 19 4.23 6.81 6.37
CA PRO A 19 4.40 5.36 6.50
C PRO A 19 3.69 4.79 7.72
N GLU A 20 3.78 5.46 8.88
CA GLU A 20 3.07 5.07 10.11
C GLU A 20 1.56 5.17 9.93
N HIS A 21 1.08 6.25 9.31
CA HIS A 21 -0.34 6.39 9.01
C HIS A 21 -0.84 5.29 8.06
N MET A 22 -0.09 4.96 7.02
CA MET A 22 -0.41 3.85 6.10
C MET A 22 -0.48 2.51 6.83
N LEU A 23 0.40 2.28 7.82
CA LEU A 23 0.36 1.08 8.66
C LEU A 23 -0.92 1.01 9.49
N HIS A 24 -1.31 2.11 10.14
CA HIS A 24 -2.57 2.18 10.88
C HIS A 24 -3.80 1.97 9.99
N LEU A 25 -3.78 2.48 8.76
CA LEU A 25 -4.85 2.22 7.79
C LEU A 25 -4.91 0.73 7.41
N ALA A 26 -3.75 0.10 7.20
CA ALA A 26 -3.67 -1.34 6.90
C ALA A 26 -4.18 -2.19 8.07
N GLU A 27 -3.75 -1.88 9.30
CA GLU A 27 -4.21 -2.55 10.51
C GLU A 27 -5.72 -2.40 10.70
N SER A 28 -6.25 -1.18 10.53
CA SER A 28 -7.69 -0.91 10.61
C SER A 28 -8.49 -1.69 9.55
N ALA A 29 -8.01 -1.72 8.31
CA ALA A 29 -8.68 -2.43 7.22
C ALA A 29 -8.66 -3.95 7.45
N LEU A 30 -7.51 -4.50 7.86
CA LEU A 30 -7.38 -5.91 8.22
C LEU A 30 -8.29 -6.26 9.41
N GLY A 31 -8.33 -5.40 10.43
CA GLY A 31 -9.19 -5.58 11.60
C GLY A 31 -10.67 -5.68 11.24
N GLU A 32 -11.15 -4.81 10.35
CA GLU A 32 -12.53 -4.88 9.84
C GLU A 32 -12.76 -6.13 8.99
N ALA A 33 -11.74 -6.62 8.26
CA ALA A 33 -11.77 -7.90 7.57
C ALA A 33 -11.67 -9.13 8.50
N GLY A 34 -11.57 -8.93 9.82
CA GLY A 34 -11.43 -10.01 10.81
C GLY A 34 -10.02 -10.58 10.91
N LYS A 35 -9.00 -9.83 10.48
CA LYS A 35 -7.58 -10.20 10.50
C LYS A 35 -6.76 -9.23 11.34
N THR A 36 -5.51 -9.61 11.64
CA THR A 36 -4.51 -8.74 12.28
C THR A 36 -3.32 -8.58 11.36
N LEU A 37 -2.44 -7.59 11.59
CA LEU A 37 -1.17 -7.50 10.86
C LEU A 37 -0.36 -8.79 11.00
N ALA A 38 -0.22 -9.29 12.23
CA ALA A 38 0.45 -10.56 12.50
C ALA A 38 -0.23 -11.71 11.74
N GLY A 39 0.56 -12.43 10.94
CA GLY A 39 0.12 -13.57 10.13
C GLY A 39 -0.65 -13.21 8.86
N SER A 40 -0.86 -11.92 8.56
CA SER A 40 -1.43 -11.49 7.29
C SER A 40 -0.35 -11.34 6.22
N LYS A 41 -0.71 -11.65 4.97
CA LYS A 41 0.13 -11.36 3.80
C LYS A 41 -0.22 -10.00 3.20
N ILE A 42 0.76 -9.12 3.05
CA ILE A 42 0.61 -7.78 2.48
C ILE A 42 1.28 -7.73 1.12
N ALA A 43 0.50 -7.44 0.08
CA ALA A 43 1.00 -7.05 -1.23
C ALA A 43 1.28 -5.53 -1.23
N LEU A 44 2.55 -5.16 -1.14
CA LEU A 44 3.00 -3.77 -1.24
C LEU A 44 3.25 -3.43 -2.71
N LEU A 45 2.42 -2.54 -3.26
CA LEU A 45 2.52 -2.08 -4.64
C LEU A 45 3.21 -0.71 -4.71
N GLY A 46 4.40 -0.70 -5.29
CA GLY A 46 5.21 0.48 -5.51
C GLY A 46 6.31 0.61 -4.46
N TRP A 47 7.54 0.43 -4.92
CA TRP A 47 8.75 0.68 -4.14
C TRP A 47 9.42 1.99 -4.54
N ALA A 48 9.29 2.44 -5.79
CA ALA A 48 9.89 3.68 -6.26
C ALA A 48 9.39 4.91 -5.47
N PHE A 49 10.31 5.85 -5.24
CA PHE A 49 10.00 7.16 -4.66
C PHE A 49 9.15 8.00 -5.64
N ILE A 50 9.49 7.94 -6.93
CA ILE A 50 8.85 8.71 -8.01
C ILE A 50 7.90 7.79 -8.80
N ASN A 51 6.71 8.30 -9.11
CA ASN A 51 5.78 7.58 -10.00
C ASN A 51 6.44 7.37 -11.37
N ASP A 52 6.19 6.20 -11.96
CA ASP A 52 6.64 5.82 -13.30
C ASP A 52 8.16 5.97 -13.53
N SER A 53 8.96 5.62 -12.51
CA SER A 53 10.42 5.73 -12.49
C SER A 53 11.02 4.61 -11.62
N ASP A 54 12.27 4.27 -11.87
CA ASP A 54 13.09 3.31 -11.13
C ASP A 54 13.82 3.92 -9.90
N ASP A 55 13.61 5.20 -9.60
CA ASP A 55 14.26 5.89 -8.48
C ASP A 55 13.70 5.37 -7.14
N ALA A 56 14.40 4.41 -6.54
CA ALA A 56 14.05 3.77 -5.26
C ALA A 56 14.68 4.44 -4.02
N ARG A 57 15.45 5.52 -4.20
CA ARG A 57 16.22 6.13 -3.11
C ARG A 57 15.30 6.78 -2.09
N ASN A 58 15.54 6.50 -0.81
CA ASN A 58 14.76 7.01 0.32
C ASN A 58 13.24 6.79 0.14
N THR A 59 12.86 5.60 -0.33
CA THR A 59 11.45 5.29 -0.55
C THR A 59 10.63 5.39 0.74
N PRO A 60 9.43 6.00 0.71
CA PRO A 60 8.53 6.00 1.87
C PRO A 60 7.94 4.62 2.15
N ALA A 61 8.08 3.66 1.23
CA ALA A 61 7.60 2.29 1.42
C ALA A 61 8.46 1.48 2.40
N GLU A 62 9.75 1.83 2.55
CA GLU A 62 10.68 1.09 3.41
C GLU A 62 10.29 1.12 4.89
N PRO A 63 10.04 2.29 5.52
CA PRO A 63 9.62 2.31 6.93
C PRO A 63 8.30 1.56 7.18
N PHE A 64 7.36 1.59 6.23
CA PHE A 64 6.12 0.83 6.33
C PHE A 64 6.37 -0.68 6.26
N ARG A 65 7.18 -1.13 5.29
CA ARG A 65 7.54 -2.55 5.13
C ARG A 65 8.17 -3.07 6.41
N ASP A 66 9.15 -2.35 6.95
CA ASP A 66 9.90 -2.80 8.12
C ASP A 66 8.99 -2.85 9.37
N ALA A 67 8.10 -1.87 9.53
CA ALA A 67 7.13 -1.87 10.63
C ALA A 67 6.10 -3.00 10.50
N ALA A 68 5.61 -3.29 9.28
CA ALA A 68 4.70 -4.40 9.02
C ALA A 68 5.36 -5.76 9.29
N LEU A 69 6.61 -5.95 8.86
CA LEU A 69 7.41 -7.14 9.17
C LEU A 69 7.63 -7.28 10.68
N ALA A 70 7.95 -6.20 11.39
CA ALA A 70 8.11 -6.19 12.84
C ALA A 70 6.81 -6.52 13.58
N ALA A 71 5.64 -6.17 13.02
CA ALA A 71 4.33 -6.56 13.52
C ALA A 71 3.94 -8.02 13.18
N GLY A 72 4.81 -8.77 12.48
CA GLY A 72 4.61 -10.18 12.15
C GLY A 72 3.82 -10.44 10.87
N ALA A 73 3.67 -9.44 10.00
CA ALA A 73 3.11 -9.63 8.66
C ALA A 73 4.16 -10.26 7.72
N GLU A 74 3.69 -10.93 6.67
CA GLU A 74 4.49 -11.23 5.48
C GLU A 74 4.32 -10.09 4.48
N VAL A 75 5.41 -9.50 3.98
CA VAL A 75 5.34 -8.41 2.99
C VAL A 75 5.97 -8.84 1.67
N CYS A 76 5.15 -8.92 0.62
CA CYS A 76 5.60 -9.13 -0.75
C CYS A 76 5.58 -7.80 -1.50
N VAL A 77 6.72 -7.39 -2.05
CA VAL A 77 6.87 -6.10 -2.72
C VAL A 77 6.80 -6.29 -4.23
N HIS A 78 5.97 -5.50 -4.88
CA HIS A 78 5.92 -5.39 -6.34
C HIS A 78 6.25 -3.97 -6.79
N ASP A 79 7.14 -3.82 -7.76
CA ASP A 79 7.35 -2.58 -8.49
C ASP A 79 7.75 -2.89 -9.94
N PRO A 80 7.06 -2.35 -10.96
CA PRO A 80 7.36 -2.67 -12.35
C PRO A 80 8.57 -1.90 -12.92
N TRP A 81 9.00 -0.81 -12.26
CA TRP A 81 10.07 0.08 -12.70
C TRP A 81 11.40 -0.22 -11.99
N VAL A 82 11.37 -0.66 -10.73
CA VAL A 82 12.58 -1.02 -9.98
C VAL A 82 13.04 -2.43 -10.35
N ASP A 83 14.23 -2.54 -10.95
CA ASP A 83 14.86 -3.84 -11.22
C ASP A 83 15.78 -4.23 -10.04
N PRO A 84 15.51 -5.36 -9.35
CA PRO A 84 16.31 -5.78 -8.20
C PRO A 84 17.73 -6.21 -8.57
N ALA A 85 18.02 -6.50 -9.85
CA ALA A 85 19.38 -6.84 -10.30
C ALA A 85 20.28 -5.60 -10.46
N THR A 86 19.69 -4.40 -10.62
CA THR A 86 20.46 -3.18 -10.92
C THR A 86 20.21 -2.05 -9.92
N SER A 87 19.11 -2.08 -9.18
CA SER A 87 18.80 -1.06 -8.17
C SER A 87 19.38 -1.45 -6.81
N PRO A 88 20.35 -0.68 -6.28
CA PRO A 88 20.98 -0.99 -4.99
C PRO A 88 20.02 -0.83 -3.81
N ASP A 89 18.97 -0.03 -3.98
CA ASP A 89 17.96 0.28 -2.96
C ASP A 89 16.70 -0.61 -3.09
N ALA A 90 16.73 -1.65 -3.94
CA ALA A 90 15.65 -2.61 -4.02
C ALA A 90 15.59 -3.48 -2.75
N PRO A 91 14.40 -3.75 -2.19
CA PRO A 91 14.27 -4.60 -1.02
C PRO A 91 14.47 -6.07 -1.43
N PRO A 92 14.94 -6.91 -0.49
CA PRO A 92 14.99 -8.35 -0.71
C PRO A 92 13.63 -8.90 -1.13
N GLY A 93 13.63 -9.67 -2.23
CA GLY A 93 12.42 -10.34 -2.73
C GLY A 93 11.45 -9.44 -3.50
N LEU A 94 11.85 -8.23 -3.90
CA LEU A 94 11.06 -7.43 -4.86
C LEU A 94 10.79 -8.25 -6.12
N SER A 95 9.52 -8.31 -6.50
CA SER A 95 9.05 -9.02 -7.68
C SER A 95 8.51 -8.03 -8.71
N ARG A 96 8.73 -8.35 -9.99
CA ARG A 96 8.07 -7.67 -11.12
C ARG A 96 6.86 -8.45 -11.65
N ASP A 97 6.53 -9.56 -11.01
CA ASP A 97 5.32 -10.35 -11.25
C ASP A 97 4.24 -9.91 -10.25
N LEU A 98 3.29 -9.12 -10.76
CA LEU A 98 2.19 -8.57 -9.97
C LEU A 98 1.25 -9.66 -9.45
N ASP A 99 0.90 -10.64 -10.28
CA ASP A 99 -0.05 -11.69 -9.92
C ASP A 99 0.53 -12.57 -8.80
N ALA A 100 1.83 -12.86 -8.85
CA ALA A 100 2.52 -13.59 -7.79
C ALA A 100 2.50 -12.85 -6.43
N VAL A 101 2.64 -11.52 -6.45
CA VAL A 101 2.60 -10.70 -5.23
C VAL A 101 1.18 -10.57 -4.66
N LEU A 102 0.17 -10.45 -5.53
CA LEU A 102 -1.24 -10.40 -5.14
C LEU A 102 -1.80 -11.75 -4.68
N SER A 103 -1.21 -12.86 -5.12
CA SER A 103 -1.66 -14.21 -4.79
C SER A 103 -1.67 -14.46 -3.28
N GLY A 104 -2.83 -14.77 -2.72
CA GLY A 104 -3.02 -14.99 -1.28
C GLY A 104 -2.86 -13.75 -0.40
N ALA A 105 -2.82 -12.54 -0.97
CA ALA A 105 -2.65 -11.31 -0.19
C ALA A 105 -3.92 -10.96 0.58
N ASP A 106 -3.77 -10.66 1.87
CA ASP A 106 -4.84 -10.23 2.76
C ASP A 106 -5.08 -8.72 2.70
N ALA A 107 -4.01 -7.98 2.42
CA ALA A 107 -4.06 -6.55 2.15
C ALA A 107 -3.27 -6.21 0.90
N VAL A 108 -3.80 -5.29 0.09
CA VAL A 108 -3.09 -4.63 -1.00
C VAL A 108 -2.84 -3.19 -0.60
N VAL A 109 -1.58 -2.77 -0.57
CA VAL A 109 -1.18 -1.44 -0.10
C VAL A 109 -0.43 -0.72 -1.19
N VAL A 110 -0.99 0.40 -1.69
CA VAL A 110 -0.40 1.17 -2.78
C VAL A 110 0.42 2.34 -2.24
N PHE A 111 1.74 2.27 -2.47
CA PHE A 111 2.71 3.28 -2.07
C PHE A 111 3.15 4.20 -3.22
N ALA A 112 3.24 3.68 -4.45
CA ALA A 112 3.58 4.47 -5.64
C ALA A 112 2.41 4.54 -6.62
N GLY A 113 2.23 5.71 -7.23
CA GLY A 113 1.11 6.02 -8.11
C GLY A 113 1.32 5.61 -9.56
N HIS A 114 1.97 4.46 -9.79
CA HIS A 114 2.29 3.96 -11.12
C HIS A 114 1.05 3.81 -11.99
N LYS A 115 1.16 4.12 -13.28
CA LYS A 115 0.07 3.95 -14.25
C LYS A 115 -0.42 2.50 -14.31
N GLU A 116 0.48 1.54 -14.08
CA GLU A 116 0.18 0.10 -14.05
C GLU A 116 -0.87 -0.24 -12.98
N TYR A 117 -0.91 0.47 -11.85
CA TYR A 117 -1.84 0.17 -10.75
C TYR A 117 -3.22 0.77 -10.96
N ARG A 118 -3.36 1.79 -11.82
CA ARG A 118 -4.65 2.37 -12.18
C ARG A 118 -5.54 1.41 -12.97
N GLY A 119 -4.94 0.40 -13.59
CA GLY A 119 -5.63 -0.65 -14.34
C GLY A 119 -6.06 -1.85 -13.49
N LEU A 120 -5.82 -1.84 -12.17
CA LEU A 120 -6.18 -2.96 -11.30
C LEU A 120 -7.70 -3.15 -11.28
N LEU A 121 -8.14 -4.36 -11.59
CA LEU A 121 -9.54 -4.76 -11.53
C LEU A 121 -9.83 -5.41 -10.17
N PRO A 122 -10.76 -4.88 -9.36
CA PRO A 122 -11.08 -5.44 -8.04
C PRO A 122 -11.41 -6.94 -8.09
N ALA A 123 -12.16 -7.37 -9.10
CA ALA A 123 -12.54 -8.77 -9.26
C ALA A 123 -11.32 -9.70 -9.42
N ARG A 124 -10.33 -9.29 -10.22
CA ARG A 124 -9.10 -10.06 -10.43
C ARG A 124 -8.23 -10.10 -9.18
N VAL A 125 -8.09 -8.95 -8.50
CA VAL A 125 -7.32 -8.87 -7.25
C VAL A 125 -7.96 -9.73 -6.17
N LYS A 126 -9.30 -9.73 -6.07
CA LYS A 126 -10.04 -10.56 -5.12
C LYS A 126 -9.87 -12.05 -5.42
N GLU A 127 -9.98 -12.45 -6.69
CA GLU A 127 -9.71 -13.82 -7.13
C GLU A 127 -8.31 -14.29 -6.72
N LEU A 128 -7.28 -13.49 -7.02
CA LEU A 128 -5.89 -13.79 -6.65
C LEU A 128 -5.68 -13.84 -5.13
N SER A 129 -6.31 -12.93 -4.38
CA SER A 129 -6.22 -12.93 -2.92
C SER A 129 -6.79 -14.18 -2.27
N GLY A 130 -7.80 -14.81 -2.89
CA GLY A 130 -8.57 -15.90 -2.29
C GLY A 130 -9.39 -15.49 -1.05
N SER A 131 -9.40 -14.20 -0.69
CA SER A 131 -10.12 -13.66 0.47
C SER A 131 -11.53 -13.19 0.08
N PRO A 132 -12.55 -13.41 0.93
CA PRO A 132 -13.88 -12.84 0.71
C PRO A 132 -13.91 -11.32 0.90
N HIS A 133 -13.06 -10.78 1.78
CA HIS A 133 -12.98 -9.36 2.12
C HIS A 133 -11.52 -8.88 2.23
N PRO A 134 -10.73 -8.92 1.15
CA PRO A 134 -9.37 -8.40 1.17
C PRO A 134 -9.36 -6.90 1.49
N ALA A 135 -8.34 -6.46 2.24
CA ALA A 135 -8.11 -5.06 2.51
C ALA A 135 -7.44 -4.38 1.30
N VAL A 136 -7.77 -3.11 1.06
CA VAL A 136 -7.01 -2.24 0.15
C VAL A 136 -6.73 -0.91 0.83
N VAL A 137 -5.47 -0.48 0.82
CA VAL A 137 -5.03 0.81 1.34
C VAL A 137 -4.41 1.61 0.20
N ASP A 138 -5.04 2.72 -0.18
CA ASP A 138 -4.59 3.56 -1.28
C ASP A 138 -3.98 4.87 -0.78
N GLY A 139 -2.64 4.92 -0.77
CA GLY A 139 -1.89 6.13 -0.43
C GLY A 139 -1.72 7.12 -1.58
N ARG A 140 -2.09 6.74 -2.82
CA ARG A 140 -1.76 7.50 -4.04
C ARG A 140 -2.96 7.85 -4.90
N ASN A 141 -4.17 7.52 -4.45
CA ASN A 141 -5.41 7.75 -5.17
C ASN A 141 -5.38 7.16 -6.58
N VAL A 142 -5.00 5.90 -6.69
CA VAL A 142 -4.92 5.17 -7.97
C VAL A 142 -6.13 4.29 -8.24
N VAL A 143 -6.90 3.94 -7.21
CA VAL A 143 -8.08 3.09 -7.34
C VAL A 143 -9.37 3.88 -7.12
N ASP A 144 -10.46 3.42 -7.73
CA ASP A 144 -11.81 3.94 -7.48
C ASP A 144 -12.39 3.31 -6.19
N PRO A 145 -12.59 4.08 -5.10
CA PRO A 145 -13.10 3.52 -3.86
C PRO A 145 -14.43 2.79 -4.02
N ASP A 146 -15.36 3.32 -4.82
CA ASP A 146 -16.71 2.75 -4.93
C ASP A 146 -16.71 1.42 -5.67
N ALA A 147 -15.88 1.28 -6.70
CA ALA A 147 -15.69 0.01 -7.39
C ALA A 147 -15.09 -1.07 -6.48
N TRP A 148 -14.11 -0.70 -5.65
CA TRP A 148 -13.44 -1.65 -4.75
C TRP A 148 -14.33 -2.05 -3.57
N ILE A 149 -15.02 -1.09 -2.95
CA ILE A 149 -16.03 -1.33 -1.91
C ILE A 149 -17.16 -2.20 -2.48
N GLY A 150 -17.63 -1.90 -3.69
CA GLY A 150 -18.67 -2.68 -4.37
C GLY A 150 -18.26 -4.12 -4.67
N ALA A 151 -16.97 -4.39 -4.86
CA ALA A 151 -16.41 -5.74 -5.02
C ALA A 151 -16.18 -6.48 -3.68
N GLY A 152 -16.47 -5.83 -2.55
CA GLY A 152 -16.40 -6.40 -1.21
C GLY A 152 -15.03 -6.26 -0.53
N PHE A 153 -14.16 -5.35 -1.00
CA PHE A 153 -12.92 -5.00 -0.30
C PHE A 153 -13.20 -4.13 0.92
N VAL A 154 -12.31 -4.23 1.90
CA VAL A 154 -12.20 -3.21 2.95
C VAL A 154 -11.29 -2.10 2.46
N TYR A 155 -11.90 -1.01 1.99
CA TYR A 155 -11.15 0.15 1.51
C TYR A 155 -10.68 1.09 2.63
N ARG A 156 -9.44 1.54 2.53
CA ARG A 156 -8.90 2.72 3.21
C ARG A 156 -8.10 3.55 2.22
N GLY A 157 -8.12 4.87 2.39
CA GLY A 157 -7.23 5.73 1.62
C GLY A 157 -6.94 7.05 2.31
N ILE A 158 -5.83 7.65 1.90
CA ILE A 158 -5.40 8.93 2.46
C ILE A 158 -6.34 10.04 1.96
N GLY A 159 -6.83 10.85 2.90
CA GLY A 159 -7.78 11.93 2.59
C GLY A 159 -9.15 11.45 2.10
N ARG A 160 -9.55 10.21 2.42
CA ARG A 160 -10.80 9.57 1.93
C ARG A 160 -11.96 9.53 2.92
N GLY A 161 -11.81 10.11 4.12
CA GLY A 161 -12.90 10.45 5.04
C GLY A 161 -14.03 9.43 5.14
N ASP A 162 -15.15 9.71 4.47
CA ASP A 162 -16.38 8.91 4.46
C ASP A 162 -16.19 7.49 3.90
N LYS A 163 -15.28 7.30 2.94
CA LYS A 163 -14.99 5.98 2.37
C LYS A 163 -14.23 5.07 3.34
N ASN A 164 -13.65 5.59 4.42
CA ASN A 164 -12.93 4.79 5.41
C ASN A 164 -13.85 4.09 6.44
N GLY A 165 -15.17 4.26 6.36
CA GLY A 165 -16.16 3.68 7.29
C GLY A 165 -17.37 3.05 6.62
N HIS A 166 -17.18 2.37 5.49
CA HIS A 166 -18.25 1.68 4.76
C HIS A 166 -18.49 0.27 5.33
N ALA A 167 -19.71 -0.25 5.20
CA ALA A 167 -19.99 -1.64 5.58
C ALA A 167 -19.45 -2.62 4.53
N LEU A 168 -18.96 -3.78 4.98
CA LEU A 168 -18.58 -4.89 4.12
C LEU A 168 -19.77 -5.34 3.27
N ARG A 169 -19.52 -5.52 1.98
CA ARG A 169 -20.51 -6.04 1.02
C ARG A 169 -20.12 -7.45 0.63
N GLY A 170 -21.07 -8.38 0.76
CA GLY A 170 -20.94 -9.80 0.41
C GLY A 170 -21.45 -10.10 -0.98
#